data_AF-C5WD35-F1
#
_entry.id   AF-C5WD35-F1
#
_cell.length_a   1.000
_cell.length_b   1.000
_cell.length_c   1.000
_cell.angle_alpha   90.00
_cell.angle_beta   90.00
_cell.angle_gamma   90.00
#
_symmetry.space_group_name_H-M   'P 1'
#
loop_
_entity.id
_entity.type
_entity.pdbx_description
1 polymer ?
#
loop_
_entity_poly.entity_id
_entity_poly.type
_entity_poly.pdbx_seq_one_letter_code
_entity_poly.pdbx_strand_id
1 'polypeptide(L)' 'MKKQIINVFCPYCRKLTQWNLNKWRPFCSQRCQLIDLAKWTANDRDMKK' A
#
# COMPACT_ATOMS: atom_id res chain seq x y z
N MET A 1 2.23 -27.82 10.50
CA MET A 1 1.50 -26.58 10.85
C MET A 1 1.20 -25.82 9.56
N LYS A 2 -0.09 -25.60 9.22
CA LYS A 2 -0.46 -24.91 7.97
C LYS A 2 -0.31 -23.41 8.16
N LYS A 3 0.64 -22.79 7.45
CA LYS A 3 0.83 -21.33 7.45
C LYS A 3 -0.40 -20.73 6.75
N GLN A 4 -1.35 -20.18 7.51
CA GLN A 4 -2.55 -19.56 6.92
C GLN A 4 -2.11 -18.45 5.97
N ILE A 5 -2.55 -18.52 4.72
CA ILE A 5 -2.27 -17.50 3.73
C ILE A 5 -3.44 -16.52 3.79
N ILE A 6 -3.21 -15.36 4.41
CA ILE A 6 -4.19 -14.27 4.44
C ILE A 6 -3.91 -13.38 3.25
N ASN A 7 -4.89 -13.15 2.39
CA ASN A 7 -4.79 -12.24 1.27
C ASN A 7 -5.47 -10.92 1.64
N VAL A 8 -4.83 -9.79 1.32
CA VAL A 8 -5.35 -8.44 1.55
C VAL A 8 -5.29 -7.66 0.24
N PHE A 9 -6.22 -6.72 0.07
CA PHE A 9 -6.16 -5.77 -1.05
C PHE A 9 -5.31 -4.56 -0.67
N CYS A 10 -4.42 -4.16 -1.56
CA CYS A 10 -3.66 -2.92 -1.42
C CYS A 10 -4.62 -1.72 -1.40
N PRO A 11 -4.59 -0.83 -0.40
CA PRO A 11 -5.51 0.30 -0.32
C PRO A 11 -5.28 1.32 -1.43
N TYR A 12 -4.05 1.40 -1.98
CA TYR A 12 -3.70 2.36 -3.03
C TYR A 12 -4.13 1.91 -4.44
N CYS A 13 -3.80 0.68 -4.84
CA CYS A 13 -4.01 0.19 -6.21
C CYS A 13 -4.98 -1.00 -6.31
N ARG A 14 -5.56 -1.45 -5.18
CA ARG A 14 -6.49 -2.59 -5.09
C ARG A 14 -5.92 -3.92 -5.61
N LYS A 15 -4.60 -4.05 -5.70
CA LYS A 15 -3.95 -5.31 -6.04
C LYS A 15 -4.00 -6.28 -4.86
N LEU A 16 -4.37 -7.53 -5.13
CA LEU A 16 -4.35 -8.60 -4.13
C LEU A 16 -2.89 -8.95 -3.75
N THR A 17 -2.60 -8.99 -2.46
CA THR A 17 -1.27 -9.36 -1.94
C THR A 17 -1.38 -10.28 -0.74
N GLN A 18 -0.40 -11.15 -0.55
CA GLN A 18 -0.35 -12.06 0.58
C GLN A 18 0.17 -11.32 1.80
N TRP A 19 -0.62 -11.25 2.87
CA TRP A 19 -0.22 -10.67 4.15
C TRP A 19 1.10 -11.30 4.60
N ASN A 20 1.12 -12.60 4.87
CA ASN A 20 2.26 -13.24 5.53
C ASN A 20 3.60 -13.24 4.78
N LEU A 21 3.60 -13.04 3.47
CA LEU A 21 4.81 -13.04 2.63
C LEU A 21 5.25 -11.64 2.17
N ASN A 22 4.40 -10.64 2.36
CA ASN A 22 4.67 -9.28 1.92
C ASN A 22 5.33 -8.45 3.04
N LYS A 23 6.40 -7.71 2.72
CA LYS A 23 7.07 -6.81 3.68
C LYS A 23 6.44 -5.42 3.73
N TRP A 24 5.70 -5.03 2.69
CA TRP A 24 5.12 -3.70 2.50
C TRP A 24 3.64 -3.61 2.90
N ARG A 25 3.15 -4.56 3.71
CA ARG A 25 1.76 -4.59 4.20
C ARG A 25 1.35 -3.22 4.81
N PRO A 26 0.11 -2.74 4.58
CA PRO A 26 -0.98 -3.36 3.80
C PRO A 26 -0.84 -3.16 2.27
N PHE A 27 0.19 -2.46 1.81
CA PHE A 27 0.41 -2.16 0.40
C PHE A 27 1.00 -3.35 -0.36
N CYS A 28 0.76 -3.43 -1.67
CA CYS A 28 1.33 -4.51 -2.48
C CYS A 28 2.83 -4.35 -2.77
N SER A 29 3.40 -3.15 -2.58
CA SER A 29 4.81 -2.85 -2.87
C SER A 29 5.25 -1.54 -2.19
N GLN A 30 6.57 -1.34 -2.10
CA GLN A 30 7.18 -0.09 -1.61
C GLN A 30 6.68 1.15 -2.37
N ARG A 31 6.46 1.03 -3.69
CA ARG A 31 5.93 2.13 -4.50
C ARG A 31 4.57 2.61 -4.00
N CYS A 32 3.66 1.69 -3.70
CA CYS A 32 2.33 2.06 -3.21
C CYS A 32 2.38 2.70 -1.82
N GLN A 33 3.28 2.21 -0.95
CA GLN A 33 3.54 2.81 0.36
C GLN A 33 4.09 4.24 0.24
N LEU A 34 5.04 4.47 -0.66
CA LEU A 34 5.62 5.80 -0.88
C LEU A 34 4.63 6.78 -1.49
N ILE A 35 3.78 6.35 -2.43
CA ILE A 35 2.77 7.25 -3.00
C ILE A 35 1.69 7.59 -1.97
N ASP A 36 1.30 6.63 -1.13
CA ASP A 36 0.39 6.90 -0.02
C ASP A 36 0.99 7.96 0.90
N LEU A 37 2.24 7.79 1.33
CA LEU A 37 2.98 8.79 2.12
C LEU A 37 3.07 10.15 1.40
N ALA A 38 3.33 10.15 0.10
CA ALA A 38 3.42 11.37 -0.71
C ALA A 38 2.08 12.14 -0.74
N LYS A 39 0.94 11.45 -0.80
CA LYS A 39 -0.39 12.08 -0.72
C LYS A 39 -0.61 12.78 0.62
N TRP A 40 -0.11 12.22 1.72
CA TRP A 40 -0.19 12.84 3.04
C TRP A 40 0.73 14.06 3.16
N THR A 41 1.91 14.02 2.54
CA THR A 41 2.86 15.15 2.53
C THR A 41 2.56 16.21 1.47
N ALA A 42 1.55 16.00 0.62
CA ALA A 42 1.16 16.96 -0.44
C ALA A 42 0.27 18.11 0.07
N ASN A 43 0.28 18.36 1.39
CA ASN A 43 -0.02 19.69 1.91
C ASN A 43 1.33 20.43 1.88
N ASP A 44 1.65 21.19 0.84
CA ASP A 44 1.46 22.64 0.95
C ASP A 44 1.50 23.42 -0.38
N ARG A 45 1.78 22.82 -1.55
CA ARG A 45 1.84 23.59 -2.82
C ARG A 45 1.43 22.71 -4.00
N ASP A 46 0.55 23.25 -4.84
CA ASP A 46 0.18 22.74 -6.17
C ASP A 46 -0.81 21.57 -6.24
N MET A 47 -2.11 21.90 -6.21
CA MET A 47 -3.05 21.67 -7.32
C MET A 47 -4.46 22.11 -6.94
N LYS A 48 -4.68 23.43 -6.92
CA LYS A 48 -5.95 23.98 -7.40
C LYS A 48 -5.67 24.64 -8.74
N LYS A 49 -5.91 23.91 -9.82
CA LYS A 49 -6.35 24.49 -11.08
C LYS A 49 -7.30 23.52 -11.75
#